data_AF-A0A1N7QJ57-F1
#
_entry.id   AF-A0A1N7QJ57-F1
#
_cell.length_a   1.000
_cell.length_b   1.000
_cell.length_c   1.000
_cell.angle_alpha   90.00
_cell.angle_beta   90.00
_cell.angle_gamma   90.00
#
_symmetry.space_group_name_H-M   'P 1'
#
loop_
_entity.id
_entity.type
_entity.pdbx_description
1 polymer ?
#
loop_
_entity_poly.entity_id
_entity_poly.type
_entity_poly.pdbx_seq_one_letter_code
_entity_poly.pdbx_strand_id
1 'polypeptide(L)'
;MSNADKVIEEIGFYLEKSSLKKSKITKEELIAFIEEKWAEADDEKYNIHQASIYIGRMTNEYIWVKDFDNMMRWLAEDEKHTSSQKHEPYIINYYKGQCCLECGNEEKALEFFNLSYAENPDYIFERAPFCYEFFNKHLENPRDINFKIEDDEPEIDFYIQLEYWEKFFEEEGELCYSFLDEDSEITENATLLQENGIEYLQENQEQILQNMLGELLKIYPELQKAYGYVGDYKKEFMPDLKTIKGFSGLLSPTVFYVTSVVKDDYPYIGFSFNCSWDNEHDLGFMIHKDRVVEIGDAALAFDIYTAENDAQLN
;
A
#
# COMPACT_ATOMS: atom_id res chain seq x y z
N MET A 1 -0.09 -4.43 29.76
CA MET A 1 -0.74 -3.49 28.83
C MET A 1 -1.14 -2.27 29.64
N SER A 2 -0.37 -1.20 29.48
CA SER A 2 -0.63 0.12 30.09
C SER A 2 -1.93 0.72 29.54
N ASN A 3 -2.33 1.88 30.05
CA ASN A 3 -3.44 2.61 29.44
C ASN A 3 -3.04 3.08 28.03
N ALA A 4 -1.82 3.61 27.86
CA ALA A 4 -1.31 3.97 26.55
C ALA A 4 -1.32 2.81 25.55
N ASP A 5 -0.82 1.61 25.92
CA ASP A 5 -0.81 0.45 25.03
C ASP A 5 -2.20 0.15 24.46
N LYS A 6 -3.23 0.14 25.31
CA LYS A 6 -4.61 -0.14 24.90
C LYS A 6 -5.15 0.91 23.94
N VAL A 7 -4.90 2.19 24.25
CA VAL A 7 -5.39 3.29 23.44
C VAL A 7 -4.68 3.33 22.08
N ILE A 8 -3.38 3.05 22.05
CA ILE A 8 -2.62 2.91 20.80
C ILE A 8 -3.15 1.71 19.98
N GLU A 9 -3.44 0.57 20.61
CA GLU A 9 -4.08 -0.57 19.94
C GLU A 9 -5.46 -0.21 19.35
N GLU A 10 -6.29 0.54 20.09
CA GLU A 10 -7.59 1.04 19.60
C GLU A 10 -7.45 1.98 18.40
N ILE A 11 -6.45 2.88 18.41
CA ILE A 11 -6.14 3.75 17.27
C ILE A 11 -5.70 2.91 16.07
N GLY A 12 -4.83 1.92 16.27
CA GLY A 12 -4.36 1.02 15.21
C GLY A 12 -5.50 0.26 14.55
N PHE A 13 -6.37 -0.35 15.35
CA PHE A 13 -7.57 -1.01 14.86
C PHE A 13 -8.45 -0.09 14.01
N TYR A 14 -8.68 1.14 14.48
CA TYR A 14 -9.52 2.09 13.78
C TYR A 14 -8.89 2.56 12.47
N LEU A 15 -7.56 2.74 12.43
CA LEU A 15 -6.81 3.04 11.22
C LEU A 15 -6.91 1.91 10.19
N GLU A 16 -6.66 0.67 10.58
CA GLU A 16 -6.81 -0.51 9.70
C GLU A 16 -8.24 -0.62 9.18
N LYS A 17 -9.23 -0.45 10.06
CA LYS A 17 -10.65 -0.43 9.70
C LYS A 17 -10.97 0.69 8.71
N SER A 18 -10.36 1.87 8.87
CA SER A 18 -10.58 3.01 7.98
C SER A 18 -10.10 2.74 6.55
N SER A 19 -9.08 1.90 6.40
CA SER A 19 -8.48 1.49 5.12
C SER A 19 -9.22 0.35 4.43
N LEU A 20 -10.20 -0.28 5.09
CA LEU A 20 -10.99 -1.34 4.48
C LEU A 20 -11.74 -0.83 3.24
N LYS A 21 -11.82 -1.66 2.19
CA LYS A 21 -12.55 -1.36 0.95
C LYS A 21 -13.98 -0.85 1.20
N LYS A 22 -14.69 -1.44 2.16
CA LYS A 22 -16.08 -1.08 2.51
C LYS A 22 -16.18 -0.05 3.63
N SER A 23 -15.06 0.51 4.08
CA SER A 23 -15.04 1.57 5.07
C SER A 23 -15.84 2.76 4.58
N LYS A 24 -16.60 3.35 5.51
CA LYS A 24 -17.29 4.63 5.30
C LYS A 24 -16.76 5.71 6.23
N ILE A 25 -15.68 5.41 6.95
CA ILE A 25 -15.04 6.33 7.88
C ILE A 25 -14.47 7.48 7.05
N THR A 26 -14.97 8.68 7.28
CA THR A 26 -14.41 9.86 6.60
C THR A 26 -13.09 10.27 7.24
N LYS A 27 -12.31 11.10 6.54
CA LYS A 27 -11.08 11.65 7.12
C LYS A 27 -11.35 12.48 8.36
N GLU A 28 -12.45 13.23 8.38
CA GLU A 28 -12.87 14.02 9.53
C GLU A 28 -13.21 13.12 10.73
N GLU A 29 -13.90 12.01 10.50
CA GLU A 29 -14.19 11.01 11.54
C GLU A 29 -12.91 10.32 12.04
N LEU A 30 -11.97 10.03 11.14
CA LEU A 30 -10.66 9.47 11.46
C LEU A 30 -9.85 10.41 12.37
N ILE A 31 -9.70 11.66 11.94
CA ILE A 31 -9.00 12.71 12.70
C ILE A 31 -9.65 12.86 14.07
N ALA A 32 -10.98 13.01 14.14
CA ALA A 32 -11.69 13.20 15.40
C ALA A 32 -11.50 12.03 16.37
N PHE A 33 -11.57 10.79 15.87
CA PHE A 33 -11.35 9.60 16.69
C PHE A 33 -9.92 9.55 17.25
N ILE A 34 -8.92 9.80 16.41
CA ILE A 34 -7.52 9.75 16.84
C ILE A 34 -7.23 10.88 17.83
N GLU A 35 -7.75 12.09 17.65
CA GLU A 35 -7.62 13.18 18.62
C GLU A 35 -8.21 12.82 19.99
N GLU A 36 -9.43 12.28 20.01
CA GLU A 36 -10.11 11.86 21.24
C GLU A 36 -9.28 10.79 21.96
N LYS A 37 -8.88 9.74 21.24
CA LYS A 37 -8.09 8.64 21.80
C LYS A 37 -6.70 9.08 22.22
N TRP A 38 -6.00 9.87 21.43
CA TRP A 38 -4.69 10.38 21.79
C TRP A 38 -4.71 11.19 23.09
N ALA A 39 -5.79 11.92 23.35
CA ALA A 39 -5.98 12.67 24.60
C ALA A 39 -6.28 11.76 25.81
N GLU A 40 -6.85 10.58 25.61
CA GLU A 40 -7.09 9.58 26.67
C GLU A 40 -5.81 8.87 27.13
N ALA A 41 -4.85 8.68 26.21
CA ALA A 41 -3.60 7.99 26.52
C ALA A 41 -2.69 8.82 27.44
N ASP A 42 -2.18 8.19 28.49
CA ASP A 42 -1.10 8.75 29.30
C ASP A 42 0.22 8.92 28.52
N ASP A 43 1.21 9.58 29.14
CA ASP A 43 2.49 9.93 28.51
C ASP A 43 3.35 8.71 28.14
N GLU A 44 3.01 7.49 28.57
CA GLU A 44 3.73 6.29 28.15
C GLU A 44 3.62 6.08 26.63
N LYS A 45 2.59 6.65 25.97
CA LYS A 45 2.43 6.63 24.50
C LYS A 45 3.67 7.13 23.75
N TYR A 46 4.44 8.05 24.32
CA TYR A 46 5.65 8.59 23.69
C TYR A 46 6.83 7.60 23.66
N ASN A 47 6.70 6.43 24.29
CA ASN A 47 7.67 5.34 24.25
C ASN A 47 7.21 4.17 23.37
N ILE A 48 5.99 4.21 22.83
CA ILE A 48 5.40 3.13 22.03
C ILE A 48 5.69 3.38 20.56
N HIS A 49 6.38 2.47 19.89
CA HIS A 49 6.79 2.66 18.49
C HIS A 49 5.63 3.05 17.56
N GLN A 50 4.49 2.38 17.65
CA GLN A 50 3.29 2.66 16.86
C GLN A 50 2.78 4.09 17.05
N ALA A 51 2.94 4.69 18.23
CA ALA A 51 2.51 6.07 18.46
C ALA A 51 3.26 7.07 17.57
N SER A 52 4.55 6.85 17.29
CA SER A 52 5.31 7.67 16.32
C SER A 52 4.74 7.57 14.89
N ILE A 53 4.26 6.39 14.50
CA ILE A 53 3.60 6.19 13.20
C ILE A 53 2.31 7.00 13.15
N TYR A 54 1.54 7.00 14.23
CA TYR A 54 0.26 7.73 14.31
C TYR A 54 0.45 9.24 14.36
N ILE A 55 1.52 9.73 15.00
CA ILE A 55 1.90 11.16 14.93
C ILE A 55 2.20 11.57 13.47
N GLY A 56 2.97 10.77 12.74
CA GLY A 56 3.24 10.99 11.32
C GLY A 56 1.94 10.97 10.50
N ARG A 57 1.04 10.02 10.78
CA ARG A 57 -0.27 9.95 10.12
C ARG A 57 -1.09 11.22 10.36
N MET A 58 -1.21 11.68 11.60
CA MET A 58 -1.99 12.87 11.93
C MET A 58 -1.39 14.15 11.35
N THR A 59 -0.06 14.25 11.29
CA THR A 59 0.63 15.33 10.57
C THR A 59 0.18 15.39 9.11
N ASN A 60 0.15 14.25 8.42
CA ASN A 60 -0.27 14.16 7.02
C ASN A 60 -1.76 14.47 6.83
N GLU A 61 -2.63 14.03 7.73
CA GLU A 61 -4.07 14.36 7.66
C GLU A 61 -4.31 15.87 7.78
N TYR A 62 -3.58 16.55 8.68
CA TYR A 62 -3.70 18.00 8.83
C TYR A 62 -3.05 18.79 7.69
N ILE A 63 -1.99 18.28 7.08
CA ILE A 63 -1.46 18.80 5.80
C ILE A 63 -2.54 18.73 4.71
N TRP A 64 -3.28 17.62 4.64
CA TRP A 64 -4.31 17.41 3.62
C TRP A 64 -5.49 18.37 3.78
N VAL A 65 -6.00 18.57 5.00
CA VAL A 65 -7.08 19.55 5.26
C VAL A 65 -6.59 21.01 5.32
N LYS A 66 -5.29 21.25 5.10
CA LYS A 66 -4.66 22.58 5.17
C LYS A 66 -4.82 23.28 6.52
N ASP A 67 -4.81 22.52 7.61
CA ASP A 67 -4.85 23.04 8.98
C ASP A 67 -3.43 23.12 9.54
N PHE A 68 -2.79 24.26 9.30
CA PHE A 68 -1.41 24.51 9.68
C PHE A 68 -1.18 24.45 11.19
N ASP A 69 -2.11 24.96 12.00
CA ASP A 69 -1.94 25.05 13.45
C ASP A 69 -1.94 23.66 14.09
N ASN A 70 -2.86 22.78 13.66
CA ASN A 70 -2.89 21.41 14.13
C ASN A 70 -1.73 20.57 13.59
N MET A 71 -1.33 20.76 12.33
CA MET A 71 -0.13 20.13 11.77
C MET A 71 1.10 20.46 12.63
N MET A 72 1.31 21.75 12.97
CA MET A 72 2.41 22.18 13.83
C MET A 72 2.31 21.63 15.26
N ARG A 73 1.10 21.50 15.80
CA ARG A 73 0.89 20.85 17.11
C ARG A 73 1.33 19.39 17.07
N TRP A 74 0.99 18.63 16.03
CA TRP A 74 1.41 17.22 15.91
C TRP A 74 2.92 17.06 15.69
N LEU A 75 3.57 17.99 14.97
CA LEU A 75 5.04 18.03 14.94
C LEU A 75 5.65 18.25 16.34
N ALA A 76 5.00 19.03 17.20
CA ALA A 76 5.43 19.20 18.59
C ALA A 76 5.11 17.98 19.48
N GLU A 77 4.10 17.17 19.12
CA GLU A 77 3.87 15.87 19.75
C GLU A 77 4.99 14.88 19.41
N ASP A 78 5.51 14.90 18.16
CA ASP A 78 6.64 14.08 17.75
C ASP A 78 7.90 14.34 18.59
N GLU A 79 8.18 15.62 18.90
CA GLU A 79 9.32 16.01 19.73
C GLU A 79 9.32 15.38 21.13
N LYS A 80 8.15 15.01 21.66
CA LYS A 80 8.03 14.33 22.95
C LYS A 80 8.34 12.84 22.84
N HIS A 81 8.22 12.26 21.65
CA HIS A 81 8.42 10.84 21.41
C HIS A 81 9.90 10.47 21.50
N THR A 82 10.24 9.28 22.03
CA THR A 82 11.63 8.85 22.19
C THR A 82 12.38 8.66 20.86
N SER A 83 11.64 8.51 19.75
CA SER A 83 12.23 8.44 18.41
C SER A 83 12.77 9.77 17.90
N SER A 84 12.30 10.91 18.42
CA SER A 84 12.75 12.24 17.96
C SER A 84 14.26 12.44 18.13
N GLN A 85 14.88 11.72 19.06
CA GLN A 85 16.32 11.78 19.34
C GLN A 85 17.17 10.97 18.35
N LYS A 86 16.57 10.25 17.40
CA LYS A 86 17.29 9.38 16.45
C LYS A 86 17.92 10.14 15.28
N HIS A 87 17.51 11.38 15.05
CA HIS A 87 17.90 12.15 13.87
C HIS A 87 18.66 13.41 14.25
N GLU A 88 19.61 13.79 13.41
CA GLU A 88 20.35 15.04 13.54
C GLU A 88 19.39 16.25 13.38
N PRO A 89 19.65 17.39 14.03
CA PRO A 89 18.74 18.54 14.02
C PRO A 89 18.40 19.04 12.62
N TYR A 90 19.35 19.06 11.68
CA TYR A 90 19.10 19.44 10.29
C TYR A 90 18.08 18.51 9.58
N ILE A 91 18.06 17.21 9.88
CA ILE A 91 17.09 16.25 9.33
C ILE A 91 15.68 16.59 9.82
N ILE A 92 15.56 16.87 11.13
CA ILE A 92 14.30 17.25 11.76
C ILE A 92 13.80 18.58 11.19
N ASN A 93 14.67 19.57 11.04
CA ASN A 93 14.33 20.86 10.46
C ASN A 93 13.91 20.73 8.99
N TYR A 94 14.60 19.90 8.19
CA TYR A 94 14.16 19.61 6.83
C TYR A 94 12.74 19.04 6.79
N TYR A 95 12.45 18.03 7.62
CA TYR A 95 11.13 17.40 7.68
C TYR A 95 10.04 18.41 8.06
N LYS A 96 10.27 19.25 9.08
CA LYS A 96 9.34 20.32 9.46
C LYS A 96 9.12 21.33 8.32
N GLY A 97 10.20 21.69 7.61
CA GLY A 97 10.13 22.58 6.44
C GLY A 97 9.27 21.98 5.33
N GLN A 98 9.45 20.69 5.04
CA GLN A 98 8.64 19.94 4.09
C GLN A 98 7.15 19.96 4.49
N CYS A 99 6.82 19.59 5.73
CA CYS A 99 5.44 19.60 6.22
C CYS A 99 4.79 21.00 6.13
N CYS A 100 5.53 22.05 6.49
CA CYS A 100 5.05 23.43 6.36
C CYS A 100 4.76 23.81 4.90
N LEU A 101 5.65 23.42 3.98
CA LEU A 101 5.51 23.71 2.56
C LEU A 101 4.29 22.98 1.97
N GLU A 102 4.15 21.69 2.26
CA GLU A 102 3.00 20.89 1.82
C GLU A 102 1.69 21.40 2.42
N CYS A 103 1.71 21.92 3.65
CA CYS A 103 0.55 22.55 4.29
C CYS A 103 0.24 23.97 3.73
N GLY A 104 1.08 24.51 2.85
CA GLY A 104 0.89 25.80 2.19
C GLY A 104 1.43 27.01 2.97
N ASN A 105 2.27 26.81 3.99
CA ASN A 105 2.92 27.87 4.73
C ASN A 105 4.40 28.02 4.32
N GLU A 106 4.61 28.75 3.23
CA GLU A 106 5.93 28.99 2.64
C GLU A 106 6.88 29.75 3.58
N GLU A 107 6.37 30.70 4.37
CA GLU A 107 7.17 31.48 5.31
C GLU A 107 7.80 30.57 6.37
N LYS A 108 6.97 29.73 7.00
CA LYS A 108 7.46 28.79 8.01
C LYS A 108 8.35 27.70 7.41
N ALA A 109 8.01 27.23 6.20
CA ALA A 109 8.85 26.29 5.48
C ALA A 109 10.26 26.86 5.25
N LEU A 110 10.36 28.11 4.80
CA LEU A 110 11.63 28.79 4.57
C LEU A 110 12.44 28.96 5.86
N GLU A 111 11.80 29.29 6.99
CA GLU A 111 12.48 29.34 8.29
C GLU A 111 13.16 28.00 8.63
N PHE A 112 12.42 26.90 8.53
CA PHE A 112 12.95 25.57 8.84
C PHE A 112 14.00 25.09 7.84
N PHE A 113 13.81 25.35 6.54
CA PHE A 113 14.83 25.04 5.54
C PHE A 113 16.11 25.83 5.76
N ASN A 114 16.04 27.10 6.17
CA ASN A 114 17.23 27.86 6.54
C ASN A 114 17.97 27.24 7.73
N LEU A 115 17.24 26.74 8.75
CA LEU A 115 17.85 26.04 9.87
C LEU A 115 18.55 24.74 9.43
N SER A 116 17.89 23.94 8.58
CA SER A 116 18.50 22.73 7.99
C SER A 116 19.74 23.07 7.17
N TYR A 117 19.65 24.09 6.30
CA TYR A 117 20.71 24.48 5.39
C TYR A 117 21.94 25.04 6.11
N ALA A 118 21.73 25.75 7.22
CA ALA A 118 22.82 26.30 8.04
C ALA A 118 23.72 25.21 8.65
N GLU A 119 23.16 24.03 8.92
CA GLU A 119 23.88 22.88 9.46
C GLU A 119 24.41 21.94 8.36
N ASN A 120 23.59 21.65 7.34
CA ASN A 120 23.98 20.83 6.20
C ASN A 120 23.41 21.42 4.89
N PRO A 121 24.24 22.17 4.13
CA PRO A 121 23.81 22.82 2.89
C PRO A 121 23.37 21.86 1.78
N ASP A 122 23.88 20.63 1.78
CA ASP A 122 23.65 19.68 0.69
C ASP A 122 22.37 18.86 0.91
N TYR A 123 22.00 18.64 2.17
CA TYR A 123 20.90 17.75 2.52
C TYR A 123 19.57 18.07 1.84
N ILE A 124 19.21 19.35 1.71
CA ILE A 124 17.95 19.74 1.06
C ILE A 124 17.92 19.32 -0.43
N PHE A 125 19.07 19.38 -1.10
CA PHE A 125 19.21 19.14 -2.54
C PHE A 125 19.34 17.65 -2.90
N GLU A 126 19.43 16.76 -1.91
CA GLU A 126 19.40 15.30 -2.06
C GLU A 126 17.99 14.71 -1.82
N ARG A 127 16.99 15.57 -1.64
CA ARG A 127 15.64 15.18 -1.21
C ARG A 127 14.58 15.53 -2.26
N ALA A 128 13.32 15.61 -1.84
CA ALA A 128 12.19 15.74 -2.75
C ALA A 128 12.29 17.00 -3.65
N PRO A 129 12.08 16.87 -4.97
CA PRO A 129 12.22 17.97 -5.93
C PRO A 129 11.52 19.26 -5.55
N PHE A 130 10.26 19.18 -5.16
CA PHE A 130 9.48 20.37 -4.81
C PHE A 130 10.07 21.15 -3.61
N CYS A 131 10.77 20.49 -2.68
CA CYS A 131 11.42 21.15 -1.54
C CYS A 131 12.66 21.93 -1.99
N TYR A 132 13.58 21.30 -2.71
CA TYR A 132 14.80 21.99 -3.13
C TYR A 132 14.49 23.04 -4.20
N GLU A 133 13.51 22.83 -5.08
CA GLU A 133 13.09 23.84 -6.06
C GLU A 133 12.51 25.09 -5.39
N PHE A 134 11.71 24.91 -4.34
CA PHE A 134 11.19 26.01 -3.53
C PHE A 134 12.33 26.75 -2.83
N PHE A 135 13.20 26.04 -2.11
CA PHE A 135 14.27 26.66 -1.33
C PHE A 135 15.31 27.34 -2.22
N ASN A 136 15.66 26.74 -3.37
CA ASN A 136 16.66 27.26 -4.29
C ASN A 136 16.30 28.65 -4.85
N LYS A 137 15.01 28.96 -5.02
CA LYS A 137 14.52 30.29 -5.43
C LYS A 137 14.80 31.39 -4.41
N HIS A 138 15.05 31.02 -3.16
CA HIS A 138 15.25 31.93 -2.04
C HIS A 138 16.71 32.07 -1.63
N LEU A 139 17.63 31.34 -2.28
CA LEU A 139 19.06 31.49 -2.06
C LEU A 139 19.60 32.75 -2.72
N GLU A 140 20.57 33.41 -2.09
CA GLU A 140 21.33 34.52 -2.71
C GLU A 140 22.03 34.06 -3.99
N ASN A 141 22.51 32.81 -4.01
CA ASN A 141 23.15 32.17 -5.15
C ASN A 141 22.50 30.80 -5.39
N PRO A 142 21.45 30.71 -6.23
CA PRO A 142 20.78 29.44 -6.54
C PRO A 142 21.76 28.41 -7.13
N ARG A 143 21.63 27.15 -6.71
CA ARG A 143 22.34 26.00 -7.28
C ARG A 143 21.80 25.66 -8.67
N ASP A 144 22.66 25.14 -9.53
CA ASP A 144 22.24 24.50 -10.78
C ASP A 144 21.63 23.13 -10.45
N ILE A 145 20.34 22.98 -10.75
CA ILE A 145 19.52 21.80 -10.39
C ILE A 145 19.10 21.00 -11.63
N ASN A 146 19.82 21.12 -12.75
CA ASN A 146 19.63 20.29 -13.95
C ASN A 146 20.10 18.83 -13.72
N PHE A 147 19.50 18.14 -12.76
CA PHE A 147 19.57 16.69 -12.68
C PHE A 147 18.48 16.16 -13.60
N LYS A 148 18.88 15.63 -14.76
CA LYS A 148 18.03 14.67 -15.46
C LYS A 148 17.99 13.44 -14.55
N ILE A 149 16.87 13.24 -13.87
CA ILE A 149 16.55 11.92 -13.36
C ILE A 149 16.42 11.07 -14.63
N GLU A 150 17.39 10.19 -14.87
CA GLU A 150 17.17 9.09 -15.79
C GLU A 150 16.08 8.25 -15.12
N ASP A 151 14.84 8.36 -15.61
CA ASP A 151 13.82 7.34 -15.38
C ASP A 151 14.37 6.06 -16.02
N ASP A 152 15.17 5.33 -15.26
CA ASP A 152 15.99 4.20 -15.75
C ASP A 152 15.17 2.93 -15.99
N GLU A 153 13.87 2.95 -15.76
CA GLU A 153 12.99 1.83 -16.10
C GLU A 153 11.74 2.36 -16.81
N PRO A 154 11.49 1.98 -18.08
CA PRO A 154 10.18 2.20 -18.65
C PRO A 154 9.15 1.42 -17.81
N GLU A 155 8.21 2.12 -17.18
CA GLU A 155 6.99 1.51 -16.65
C GLU A 155 6.21 0.91 -17.83
N ILE A 156 6.39 -0.38 -18.05
CA ILE A 156 5.64 -1.14 -19.06
C ILE A 156 4.38 -1.66 -18.40
N ASP A 157 3.39 -0.80 -18.31
CA ASP A 157 2.08 -1.16 -17.79
C ASP A 157 1.15 -1.53 -18.95
N PHE A 158 0.73 -2.79 -19.00
CA PHE A 158 -0.39 -3.20 -19.84
C PHE A 158 -1.68 -3.22 -19.03
N TYR A 159 -2.79 -2.96 -19.70
CA TYR A 159 -4.10 -2.84 -19.06
C TYR A 159 -5.14 -3.67 -19.81
N ILE A 160 -6.03 -4.32 -19.06
CA ILE A 160 -7.17 -5.07 -19.62
C ILE A 160 -8.45 -4.80 -18.85
N GLN A 161 -9.55 -4.68 -19.58
CA GLN A 161 -10.87 -4.59 -18.98
C GLN A 161 -11.48 -5.97 -18.72
N LEU A 162 -11.81 -6.26 -17.46
CA LEU A 162 -12.50 -7.48 -17.04
C LEU A 162 -13.88 -7.12 -16.46
N GLU A 163 -14.85 -6.86 -17.33
CA GLU A 163 -16.18 -6.35 -16.94
C GLU A 163 -16.88 -7.18 -15.84
N TYR A 164 -16.70 -8.49 -15.83
CA TYR A 164 -17.29 -9.34 -14.80
C TYR A 164 -16.64 -9.09 -13.44
N TRP A 165 -15.33 -8.91 -13.41
CA TRP A 165 -14.56 -8.64 -12.20
C TRP A 165 -14.92 -7.27 -11.65
N GLU A 166 -14.97 -6.24 -12.51
CA GLU A 166 -15.46 -4.89 -12.16
C GLU A 166 -16.82 -4.95 -11.47
N LYS A 167 -17.80 -5.63 -12.09
CA LYS A 167 -19.16 -5.81 -11.53
C LYS A 167 -19.15 -6.64 -10.26
N PHE A 168 -18.28 -7.63 -10.15
CA PHE A 168 -18.21 -8.50 -8.97
C PHE A 168 -17.68 -7.74 -7.76
N PHE A 169 -16.58 -7.01 -7.93
CA PHE A 169 -15.84 -6.27 -6.92
C PHE A 169 -16.39 -4.85 -6.66
N GLU A 170 -17.29 -4.37 -7.51
CA GLU A 170 -17.84 -3.01 -7.46
C GLU A 170 -16.73 -1.95 -7.61
N GLU A 171 -15.77 -2.22 -8.49
CA GLU A 171 -14.62 -1.37 -8.81
C GLU A 171 -14.59 -1.08 -10.31
N GLU A 172 -14.34 0.17 -10.69
CA GLU A 172 -14.21 0.60 -12.07
C GLU A 172 -12.73 0.70 -12.44
N GLY A 173 -12.37 0.31 -13.66
CA GLY A 173 -11.02 0.49 -14.19
C GLY A 173 -10.44 -0.77 -14.82
N GLU A 174 -9.37 -0.57 -15.56
CA GLU A 174 -8.62 -1.66 -16.17
C GLU A 174 -7.68 -2.29 -15.14
N LEU A 175 -7.49 -3.61 -15.24
CA LEU A 175 -6.55 -4.34 -14.42
C LEU A 175 -5.16 -4.30 -15.08
N CYS A 176 -4.16 -3.87 -14.32
CA CYS A 176 -2.77 -3.85 -14.76
C CYS A 176 -2.21 -5.27 -14.87
N TYR A 177 -1.36 -5.51 -15.87
CA TYR A 177 -0.61 -6.74 -16.00
C TYR A 177 0.75 -6.59 -16.66
N SER A 178 1.61 -7.58 -16.43
CA SER A 178 2.93 -7.67 -17.03
C SER A 178 3.22 -9.08 -17.55
N PHE A 179 4.03 -9.18 -18.60
CA PHE A 179 4.58 -10.45 -19.06
C PHE A 179 5.88 -10.73 -18.32
N LEU A 180 6.08 -11.99 -17.91
CA LEU A 180 7.35 -12.45 -17.34
C LEU A 180 8.10 -13.28 -18.38
N ASP A 181 9.42 -13.13 -18.43
CA ASP A 181 10.30 -13.99 -19.21
C ASP A 181 10.70 -15.26 -18.43
N GLU A 182 11.70 -15.99 -18.91
CA GLU A 182 12.20 -17.23 -18.29
C GLU A 182 12.95 -17.00 -16.97
N ASP A 183 13.40 -15.77 -16.71
CA ASP A 183 14.14 -15.37 -15.51
C ASP A 183 13.22 -14.68 -14.48
N SER A 184 11.90 -14.68 -14.71
CA SER A 184 10.88 -13.94 -13.93
C SER A 184 11.00 -12.42 -14.01
N GLU A 185 11.67 -11.89 -15.03
CA GLU A 185 11.79 -10.45 -15.24
C GLU A 185 10.64 -9.94 -16.11
N ILE A 186 10.19 -8.71 -15.83
CA ILE A 186 9.15 -8.04 -16.61
C ILE A 186 9.69 -7.76 -18.01
N THR A 187 8.92 -8.12 -19.05
CA THR A 187 9.33 -7.96 -20.45
C THR A 187 8.24 -7.34 -21.31
N GLU A 188 8.65 -6.54 -22.30
CA GLU A 188 7.76 -6.02 -23.36
C GLU A 188 7.47 -7.07 -24.44
N ASN A 189 8.32 -8.09 -24.56
CA ASN A 189 8.32 -9.02 -25.68
C ASN A 189 7.44 -10.24 -25.38
N ALA A 190 6.12 -10.02 -25.37
CA ALA A 190 5.15 -11.09 -25.21
C ALA A 190 5.30 -12.17 -26.29
N THR A 191 5.24 -13.44 -25.88
CA THR A 191 5.11 -14.55 -26.82
C THR A 191 3.65 -14.72 -27.25
N LEU A 192 3.42 -15.32 -28.43
CA LEU A 192 2.07 -15.67 -28.89
C LEU A 192 1.30 -16.52 -27.87
N LEU A 193 2.01 -17.39 -27.13
CA LEU A 193 1.39 -18.23 -26.11
C LEU A 193 0.93 -17.39 -24.91
N GLN A 194 1.72 -16.40 -24.49
CA GLN A 194 1.31 -15.46 -23.45
C GLN A 194 0.10 -14.62 -23.87
N GLU A 195 0.05 -14.16 -25.11
CA GLU A 195 -1.12 -13.48 -25.68
C GLU A 195 -2.37 -14.37 -25.67
N ASN A 196 -2.24 -15.66 -26.02
CA ASN A 196 -3.35 -16.62 -25.90
C ASN A 196 -3.90 -16.72 -24.47
N GLY A 197 -3.05 -16.55 -23.46
CA GLY A 197 -3.47 -16.53 -22.05
C GLY A 197 -4.35 -15.33 -21.72
N ILE A 198 -4.02 -14.14 -22.25
CA ILE A 198 -4.82 -12.93 -22.11
C ILE A 198 -6.18 -13.09 -22.79
N GLU A 199 -6.21 -13.59 -24.02
CA GLU A 199 -7.46 -13.86 -24.75
C GLU A 199 -8.33 -14.86 -23.97
N TYR A 200 -7.73 -15.94 -23.49
CA TYR A 200 -8.43 -16.94 -22.69
C TYR A 200 -9.02 -16.34 -21.40
N LEU A 201 -8.25 -15.52 -20.68
CA LEU A 201 -8.71 -14.83 -19.49
C LEU A 201 -9.92 -13.95 -19.81
N GLN A 202 -9.86 -13.15 -20.87
CA GLN A 202 -10.93 -12.23 -21.23
C GLN A 202 -12.23 -12.97 -21.58
N GLU A 203 -12.12 -14.08 -22.33
CA GLU A 203 -13.26 -14.91 -22.73
C GLU A 203 -13.87 -15.72 -21.56
N ASN A 204 -13.06 -16.09 -20.57
CA ASN A 204 -13.44 -17.03 -19.49
C ASN A 204 -13.43 -16.38 -18.09
N GLN A 205 -13.34 -15.06 -18.01
CA GLN A 205 -13.16 -14.28 -16.77
C GLN A 205 -14.14 -14.62 -15.63
N GLU A 206 -15.41 -14.93 -15.96
CA GLU A 206 -16.41 -15.34 -14.96
C GLU A 206 -16.05 -16.69 -14.33
N GLN A 207 -15.76 -17.69 -15.16
CA GLN A 207 -15.45 -19.05 -14.70
C GLN A 207 -14.15 -19.06 -13.87
N ILE A 208 -13.14 -18.31 -14.33
CA ILE A 208 -11.85 -18.17 -13.65
C ILE A 208 -12.07 -17.59 -12.24
N LEU A 209 -12.77 -16.45 -12.14
CA LEU A 209 -13.02 -15.81 -10.84
C LEU A 209 -13.83 -16.70 -9.90
N GLN A 210 -14.85 -17.39 -10.42
CA GLN A 210 -15.66 -18.31 -9.63
C GLN A 210 -14.83 -19.48 -9.07
N ASN A 211 -13.91 -20.02 -9.88
CA ASN A 211 -13.04 -21.11 -9.45
C ASN A 211 -12.02 -20.64 -8.40
N MET A 212 -11.37 -19.50 -8.64
CA MET A 212 -10.43 -18.89 -7.68
C MET A 212 -11.08 -18.66 -6.32
N LEU A 213 -12.21 -17.96 -6.29
CA LEU A 213 -12.90 -17.66 -5.04
C LEU A 213 -13.56 -18.91 -4.44
N GLY A 214 -13.92 -19.90 -5.26
CA GLY A 214 -14.44 -21.18 -4.82
C GLY A 214 -13.40 -22.01 -4.06
N GLU A 215 -12.17 -22.08 -4.56
CA GLU A 215 -11.06 -22.72 -3.84
C GLU A 215 -10.67 -21.94 -2.59
N LEU A 216 -10.62 -20.60 -2.67
CA LEU A 216 -10.37 -19.76 -1.49
C LEU A 216 -11.41 -20.01 -0.40
N LEU A 217 -12.70 -20.08 -0.75
CA LEU A 217 -13.79 -20.32 0.22
C LEU A 217 -13.61 -21.64 0.99
N LYS A 218 -13.02 -22.67 0.37
CA LYS A 218 -12.77 -23.96 1.01
C LYS A 218 -11.67 -23.87 2.07
N ILE A 219 -10.60 -23.13 1.79
CA ILE A 219 -9.45 -23.00 2.69
C ILE A 219 -9.61 -21.86 3.71
N TYR A 220 -10.53 -20.92 3.45
CA TYR A 220 -10.74 -19.73 4.26
C TYR A 220 -10.93 -19.99 5.76
N PRO A 221 -11.66 -21.03 6.22
CA PRO A 221 -11.76 -21.34 7.65
C PRO A 221 -10.43 -21.74 8.30
N GLU A 222 -9.52 -22.36 7.56
CA GLU A 222 -8.17 -22.66 8.06
C GLU A 222 -7.30 -21.40 8.07
N LEU A 223 -7.41 -20.53 7.06
CA LEU A 223 -6.77 -19.21 7.07
C LEU A 223 -7.23 -18.39 8.29
N GLN A 224 -8.54 -18.32 8.56
CA GLN A 224 -9.07 -17.64 9.73
C GLN A 224 -8.48 -18.17 11.05
N LYS A 225 -8.20 -19.47 11.16
CA LYS A 225 -7.53 -20.04 12.34
C LYS A 225 -6.06 -19.66 12.42
N ALA A 226 -5.37 -19.59 11.27
CA ALA A 226 -3.96 -19.22 11.21
C ALA A 226 -3.75 -17.75 11.65
N TYR A 227 -4.57 -16.83 11.15
CA TYR A 227 -4.55 -15.41 11.58
C TYR A 227 -5.07 -15.21 13.01
N GLY A 228 -6.04 -16.04 13.44
CA GLY A 228 -6.48 -16.08 14.84
C GLY A 228 -7.26 -14.85 15.31
N TYR A 229 -7.76 -13.99 14.41
CA TYR A 229 -8.57 -12.85 14.78
C TYR A 229 -9.83 -13.25 15.57
N VAL A 230 -10.17 -12.43 16.57
CA VAL A 230 -11.33 -12.62 17.44
C VAL A 230 -12.17 -11.34 17.56
N GLY A 231 -13.42 -11.47 18.02
CA GLY A 231 -14.28 -10.32 18.29
C GLY A 231 -14.48 -9.41 17.07
N ASP A 232 -14.26 -8.11 17.26
CA ASP A 232 -14.44 -7.11 16.21
C ASP A 232 -13.39 -7.23 15.10
N TYR A 233 -12.14 -7.61 15.41
CA TYR A 233 -11.13 -7.91 14.38
C TYR A 233 -11.60 -8.99 13.42
N LYS A 234 -12.13 -10.10 13.95
CA LYS A 234 -12.69 -11.16 13.10
C LYS A 234 -13.83 -10.62 12.25
N LYS A 235 -14.73 -9.86 12.86
CA LYS A 235 -15.94 -9.38 12.19
C LYS A 235 -15.64 -8.40 11.05
N GLU A 236 -14.65 -7.53 11.22
CA GLU A 236 -14.30 -6.49 10.23
C GLU A 236 -13.34 -7.03 9.17
N PHE A 237 -12.29 -7.77 9.56
CA PHE A 237 -11.21 -8.17 8.66
C PHE A 237 -11.37 -9.58 8.07
N MET A 238 -11.93 -10.54 8.82
CA MET A 238 -12.11 -11.92 8.36
C MET A 238 -13.47 -12.52 8.75
N PRO A 239 -14.60 -11.92 8.31
CA PRO A 239 -15.93 -12.40 8.69
C PRO A 239 -16.20 -13.81 8.15
N ASP A 240 -17.05 -14.58 8.83
CA ASP A 240 -17.44 -15.91 8.34
C ASP A 240 -18.21 -15.81 7.02
N LEU A 241 -17.69 -16.46 5.97
CA LEU A 241 -18.29 -16.46 4.64
C LEU A 241 -18.99 -17.79 4.33
N LYS A 242 -20.11 -17.70 3.62
CA LYS A 242 -20.87 -18.87 3.13
C LYS A 242 -20.85 -19.02 1.62
N THR A 243 -20.54 -17.95 0.90
CA THR A 243 -20.57 -17.89 -0.56
C THR A 243 -19.43 -17.02 -1.05
N ILE A 244 -18.99 -17.24 -2.29
CA ILE A 244 -17.91 -16.47 -2.92
C ILE A 244 -18.21 -14.96 -2.98
N LYS A 245 -19.49 -14.56 -3.10
CA LYS A 245 -19.89 -13.14 -3.14
C LYS A 245 -19.51 -12.40 -1.84
N GLY A 246 -19.30 -13.12 -0.73
CA GLY A 246 -18.76 -12.54 0.50
C GLY A 246 -17.40 -11.86 0.33
N PHE A 247 -16.56 -12.35 -0.60
CA PHE A 247 -15.23 -11.80 -0.86
C PHE A 247 -15.25 -10.47 -1.61
N SER A 248 -16.35 -10.07 -2.25
CA SER A 248 -16.34 -8.84 -3.06
C SER A 248 -16.01 -7.58 -2.27
N GLY A 249 -16.26 -7.60 -0.95
CA GLY A 249 -15.91 -6.50 -0.04
C GLY A 249 -14.62 -6.67 0.72
N LEU A 250 -13.95 -7.81 0.57
CA LEU A 250 -12.73 -8.15 1.30
C LEU A 250 -11.51 -8.17 0.39
N LEU A 251 -11.73 -8.33 -0.92
CA LEU A 251 -10.68 -8.41 -1.93
C LEU A 251 -10.84 -7.32 -2.98
N SER A 252 -9.70 -6.86 -3.49
CA SER A 252 -9.58 -6.01 -4.68
C SER A 252 -8.43 -6.52 -5.56
N PRO A 253 -8.64 -6.86 -6.84
CA PRO A 253 -7.55 -7.24 -7.73
C PRO A 253 -6.60 -6.05 -7.93
N THR A 254 -5.29 -6.30 -7.94
CA THR A 254 -4.26 -5.24 -8.05
C THR A 254 -3.50 -5.34 -9.38
N VAL A 255 -2.84 -6.48 -9.60
CA VAL A 255 -2.03 -6.77 -10.79
C VAL A 255 -2.05 -8.26 -11.06
N PHE A 256 -1.82 -8.66 -12.30
CA PHE A 256 -1.52 -10.05 -12.63
C PHE A 256 -0.32 -10.18 -13.56
N TYR A 257 0.28 -11.36 -13.56
CA TYR A 257 1.48 -11.67 -14.32
C TYR A 257 1.20 -12.86 -15.23
N VAL A 258 1.58 -12.73 -16.49
CA VAL A 258 1.51 -13.82 -17.46
C VAL A 258 2.88 -14.44 -17.61
N THR A 259 3.05 -15.64 -17.07
CA THR A 259 4.33 -16.32 -17.00
C THR A 259 4.80 -16.79 -18.39
N SER A 260 6.11 -17.02 -18.53
CA SER A 260 6.71 -17.68 -19.70
C SER A 260 6.48 -19.20 -19.72
N VAL A 261 6.03 -19.78 -18.60
CA VAL A 261 5.78 -21.23 -18.46
C VAL A 261 4.47 -21.60 -19.15
N VAL A 262 4.52 -22.56 -20.07
CA VAL A 262 3.37 -22.98 -20.88
C VAL A 262 3.03 -24.45 -20.68
N LYS A 263 1.74 -24.73 -20.53
CA LYS A 263 1.15 -26.08 -20.55
C LYS A 263 -0.11 -26.08 -21.42
N ASP A 264 -0.27 -27.09 -22.27
CA ASP A 264 -1.42 -27.23 -23.18
C ASP A 264 -1.69 -25.99 -24.05
N ASP A 265 -0.63 -25.36 -24.57
CA ASP A 265 -0.65 -24.12 -25.37
C ASP A 265 -1.15 -22.85 -24.65
N TYR A 266 -1.27 -22.89 -23.31
CA TYR A 266 -1.63 -21.74 -22.48
C TYR A 266 -0.59 -21.49 -21.38
N PRO A 267 -0.32 -20.21 -21.06
CA PRO A 267 0.60 -19.83 -20.00
C PRO A 267 -0.08 -20.04 -18.64
N TYR A 268 0.72 -20.05 -17.58
CA TYR A 268 0.22 -19.82 -16.23
C TYR A 268 0.03 -18.32 -16.00
N ILE A 269 -0.98 -17.97 -15.22
CA ILE A 269 -1.27 -16.58 -14.85
C ILE A 269 -1.33 -16.50 -13.33
N GLY A 270 -0.56 -15.57 -12.76
CA GLY A 270 -0.59 -15.30 -11.33
C GLY A 270 -1.29 -13.97 -11.03
N PHE A 271 -2.20 -13.96 -10.06
CA PHE A 271 -2.98 -12.77 -9.69
C PHE A 271 -2.64 -12.33 -8.27
N SER A 272 -2.48 -11.02 -8.08
CA SER A 272 -2.39 -10.39 -6.76
C SER A 272 -3.70 -9.67 -6.43
N PHE A 273 -4.09 -9.74 -5.16
CA PHE A 273 -5.25 -9.08 -4.59
C PHE A 273 -4.88 -8.43 -3.27
N ASN A 274 -5.28 -7.17 -3.09
CA ASN A 274 -5.39 -6.61 -1.75
C ASN A 274 -6.41 -7.43 -0.96
N CYS A 275 -6.13 -7.70 0.31
CA CYS A 275 -7.06 -8.40 1.18
C CYS A 275 -7.28 -7.67 2.51
N SER A 276 -8.48 -7.79 3.08
CA SER A 276 -8.82 -7.10 4.31
C SER A 276 -8.08 -7.61 5.55
N TRP A 277 -7.40 -8.75 5.49
CA TRP A 277 -6.86 -9.43 6.68
C TRP A 277 -5.34 -9.42 6.78
N ASP A 278 -4.65 -9.11 5.69
CA ASP A 278 -3.20 -8.97 5.62
C ASP A 278 -2.89 -7.87 4.60
N ASN A 279 -2.57 -6.68 5.11
CA ASN A 279 -2.22 -5.51 4.32
C ASN A 279 -0.70 -5.40 4.06
N GLU A 280 0.10 -6.32 4.60
CA GLU A 280 1.54 -6.36 4.43
C GLU A 280 1.92 -7.33 3.30
N HIS A 281 1.24 -8.47 3.21
CA HIS A 281 1.56 -9.54 2.27
C HIS A 281 0.50 -9.79 1.19
N ASP A 282 -0.70 -9.25 1.37
CA ASP A 282 -1.81 -9.40 0.42
C ASP A 282 -2.12 -10.87 0.09
N LEU A 283 -2.89 -11.13 -0.98
CA LEU A 283 -3.29 -12.48 -1.40
C LEU A 283 -2.87 -12.75 -2.85
N GLY A 284 -2.22 -13.89 -3.08
CA GLY A 284 -1.83 -14.35 -4.40
C GLY A 284 -2.53 -15.63 -4.83
N PHE A 285 -2.76 -15.75 -6.13
CA PHE A 285 -3.21 -16.97 -6.80
C PHE A 285 -2.26 -17.30 -7.94
N MET A 286 -1.98 -18.58 -8.14
CA MET A 286 -1.43 -19.10 -9.39
C MET A 286 -2.50 -19.94 -10.08
N ILE A 287 -2.78 -19.68 -11.35
CA ILE A 287 -3.76 -20.43 -12.14
C ILE A 287 -3.17 -20.93 -13.46
N HIS A 288 -3.75 -22.03 -13.96
CA HIS A 288 -3.59 -22.48 -15.33
C HIS A 288 -4.97 -22.61 -15.95
N LYS A 289 -5.27 -21.77 -16.94
CA LYS A 289 -6.61 -21.60 -17.52
C LYS A 289 -7.64 -21.29 -16.43
N ASP A 290 -8.60 -22.17 -16.16
CA ASP A 290 -9.62 -22.02 -15.13
C ASP A 290 -9.32 -22.81 -13.84
N ARG A 291 -8.19 -23.52 -13.78
CA ARG A 291 -7.78 -24.30 -12.61
C ARG A 291 -6.86 -23.48 -11.70
N VAL A 292 -7.18 -23.45 -10.42
CA VAL A 292 -6.29 -22.95 -9.37
C VAL A 292 -5.18 -23.97 -9.12
N VAL A 293 -3.93 -23.51 -9.23
CA VAL A 293 -2.73 -24.29 -8.94
C VAL A 293 -2.39 -24.13 -7.47
N GLU A 294 -2.29 -22.89 -6.99
CA GLU A 294 -1.92 -22.57 -5.62
C GLU A 294 -2.54 -21.25 -5.15
N ILE A 295 -2.69 -21.10 -3.83
CA ILE A 295 -3.14 -19.88 -3.15
C ILE A 295 -2.12 -19.57 -2.05
N GLY A 296 -1.60 -18.35 -2.04
CA GLY A 296 -0.53 -17.91 -1.13
C GLY A 296 -0.60 -16.41 -0.85
N ASP A 297 0.52 -15.82 -0.42
CA ASP A 297 0.68 -14.37 -0.40
C ASP A 297 0.83 -13.80 -1.82
N ALA A 298 0.86 -12.47 -1.96
CA ALA A 298 0.96 -11.83 -3.28
C ALA A 298 2.25 -12.17 -4.05
N ALA A 299 3.32 -12.66 -3.39
CA ALA A 299 4.55 -13.03 -4.08
C ALA A 299 4.36 -14.26 -4.98
N LEU A 300 3.39 -15.11 -4.67
CA LEU A 300 3.01 -16.24 -5.53
C LEU A 300 2.61 -15.80 -6.95
N ALA A 301 2.09 -14.58 -7.11
CA ALA A 301 1.60 -14.11 -8.41
C ALA A 301 2.71 -14.04 -9.49
N PHE A 302 3.98 -13.91 -9.09
CA PHE A 302 5.12 -13.88 -10.01
C PHE A 302 6.10 -15.05 -9.79
N ASP A 303 5.72 -16.06 -9.00
CA ASP A 303 6.56 -17.24 -8.74
C ASP A 303 6.49 -18.25 -9.91
N ILE A 304 7.45 -18.14 -10.84
CA ILE A 304 7.54 -19.07 -11.98
C ILE A 304 7.80 -20.51 -11.53
N TYR A 305 8.44 -20.74 -10.37
CA TYR A 305 8.77 -22.10 -9.92
C TYR A 305 7.51 -22.91 -9.60
N THR A 306 6.48 -22.27 -9.05
CA THR A 306 5.19 -22.91 -8.85
C THR A 306 4.57 -23.35 -10.18
N ALA A 307 4.63 -22.49 -11.21
CA ALA A 307 4.16 -22.82 -12.54
C ALA A 307 4.96 -23.98 -13.18
N GLU A 308 6.29 -23.95 -13.09
CA GLU A 308 7.16 -25.01 -13.60
C GLU A 308 6.90 -26.37 -12.94
N ASN A 309 6.74 -26.38 -11.61
CA ASN A 309 6.46 -27.59 -10.87
C ASN A 309 5.13 -28.22 -11.30
N ASP A 310 4.07 -27.43 -11.45
CA ASP A 310 2.78 -27.92 -11.92
C ASP A 310 2.80 -28.33 -13.41
N ALA A 311 3.59 -27.65 -14.24
CA ALA A 311 3.75 -28.00 -15.65
C ALA A 311 4.36 -29.41 -15.83
N GLN A 312 5.17 -29.85 -14.87
CA GLN A 312 5.76 -31.19 -14.84
C GLN A 312 4.81 -32.29 -14.32
N LEU A 313 3.69 -31.92 -13.68
CA LEU A 313 2.69 -32.86 -13.22
C LEU A 313 1.78 -33.26 -14.40
N ASN A 314 1.66 -34.57 -14.63
CA ASN A 314 0.86 -35.14 -15.73
C ASN A 314 -0.63 -34.78 -15.65
#